data_AF-A0A3E0NXT8-F1
#
_entry.id   AF-A0A3E0NXT8-F1
#
_cell.length_a   1.000
_cell.length_b   1.000
_cell.length_c   1.000
_cell.angle_alpha   90.00
_cell.angle_beta   90.00
_cell.angle_gamma   90.00
#
_symmetry.space_group_name_H-M   'P 1'
#
loop_
_entity.id
_entity.type
_entity.pdbx_description
1 polymer ?
#
loop_
_entity_poly.entity_id
_entity_poly.type
_entity_poly.pdbx_seq_one_letter_code
_entity_poly.pdbx_strand_id
1 'polypeptide(L)'
;MISAAATLIATASHGAEFAVVPSGDQGDSNPGNGFCATPGMIATCTLRAAIEESNALPGLDTIHIGAGTIAVGSPALQITDTLNIFGAGARSTVLTTSTPGLRVFVVASEVMVSIVDLAIRGSGGGDLIGGAIYNDGFLLLAATWLDRNSAQSCGAVYNTRAMAVHRSTLTHNRAEAGAGGALCIGIGGNIVVSNSTFYGNAAEDGGAIALLHSTSDLDLSSSTLVDNVDSEPLPSDTSAILAGEGSVHIDKTLIVGRCDYGIELRGATVTSDGGNLQSPDADCLVAAPGDIGGLTRADLHLGTLGDYGGPVPTILPGTQSLAVEPPLSMVTCSPTDARGLPRVGRCDVGAVERQPGDPESGPMFEDGFESGDTAAWSQTVP
;
A
#
# COMPACT_ATOMS: atom_id res chain seq x y z
N MET A 1 37.74 5.99 48.87
CA MET A 1 36.78 5.97 47.75
C MET A 1 37.37 5.16 46.62
N ILE A 2 36.90 3.93 46.40
CA ILE A 2 37.04 3.26 45.10
C ILE A 2 35.68 2.60 44.87
N SER A 3 34.84 3.27 44.08
CA SER A 3 33.57 2.74 43.60
C SER A 3 33.90 1.84 42.41
N ALA A 4 33.61 0.55 42.53
CA ALA A 4 33.70 -0.38 41.40
C ALA A 4 32.49 -0.11 40.50
N ALA A 5 32.71 0.60 39.40
CA ALA A 5 31.74 0.71 38.33
C ALA A 5 31.64 -0.67 37.65
N ALA A 6 30.53 -1.36 37.88
CA ALA A 6 30.16 -2.52 37.08
C ALA A 6 29.80 -2.01 35.68
N THR A 7 30.70 -2.21 34.74
CA THR A 7 30.44 -1.99 33.32
C THR A 7 29.39 -3.00 32.88
N LEU A 8 28.14 -2.56 32.75
CA LEU A 8 27.09 -3.34 32.10
C LEU A 8 27.50 -3.47 30.62
N ILE A 9 28.05 -4.63 30.25
CA ILE A 9 28.18 -4.98 28.84
C ILE A 9 26.77 -5.31 28.38
N ALA A 10 26.11 -4.35 27.73
CA ALA A 10 24.90 -4.63 26.96
C ALA A 10 25.31 -5.56 25.82
N THR A 11 25.17 -6.87 26.03
CA THR A 11 25.14 -7.83 24.93
C THR A 11 23.94 -7.44 24.09
N ALA A 12 24.16 -7.10 22.81
CA ALA A 12 23.07 -6.98 21.86
C ALA A 12 22.24 -8.26 21.95
N SER A 13 21.03 -8.16 22.49
CA SER A 13 20.05 -9.25 22.48
C SER A 13 19.78 -9.53 21.01
N HIS A 14 20.24 -10.68 20.50
CA HIS A 14 19.77 -11.17 19.22
C HIS A 14 18.29 -11.52 19.43
N GLY A 15 17.39 -10.88 18.70
CA GLY A 15 15.99 -11.26 18.75
C GLY A 15 15.80 -12.69 18.28
N ALA A 16 14.70 -13.30 18.70
CA ALA A 16 14.31 -14.64 18.33
C ALA A 16 13.91 -14.72 16.85
N GLU A 17 14.09 -15.91 16.29
CA GLU A 17 13.72 -16.22 14.92
C GLU A 17 12.72 -17.38 14.90
N PHE A 18 11.58 -17.19 14.24
CA PHE A 18 10.49 -18.16 14.16
C PHE A 18 10.20 -18.55 12.72
N ALA A 19 10.20 -19.85 12.45
CA ALA A 19 9.76 -20.41 11.17
C ALA A 19 8.30 -20.88 11.30
N VAL A 20 7.39 -20.17 10.62
CA VAL A 20 5.95 -20.43 10.62
C VAL A 20 5.58 -21.34 9.47
N VAL A 21 4.83 -22.39 9.81
CA VAL A 21 4.14 -23.22 8.83
C VAL A 21 2.75 -22.61 8.58
N PRO A 22 2.34 -22.40 7.31
CA PRO A 22 1.00 -21.89 6.99
C PRO A 22 -0.13 -22.89 7.30
N SER A 23 -0.37 -23.14 8.58
CA SER A 23 -1.33 -24.13 9.07
C SER A 23 -2.01 -23.61 10.32
N GLY A 24 -3.35 -23.58 10.33
CA GLY A 24 -4.12 -23.17 11.50
C GLY A 24 -3.82 -21.74 11.98
N ASP A 25 -4.34 -21.42 13.16
CA ASP A 25 -4.23 -20.07 13.77
C ASP A 25 -4.34 -20.15 15.31
N GLN A 26 -3.87 -21.25 15.90
CA GLN A 26 -3.85 -21.39 17.35
C GLN A 26 -2.74 -20.54 17.96
N GLY A 27 -2.96 -20.01 19.17
CA GLY A 27 -1.97 -19.26 19.92
C GLY A 27 -0.85 -20.13 20.51
N ASP A 28 0.16 -19.47 21.06
CA ASP A 28 1.28 -20.10 21.73
C ASP A 28 0.84 -20.72 23.08
N SER A 29 1.43 -21.85 23.44
CA SER A 29 1.12 -22.53 24.70
C SER A 29 1.73 -21.86 25.91
N ASN A 30 2.90 -21.24 25.78
CA ASN A 30 3.68 -20.62 26.84
C ASN A 30 4.49 -19.42 26.31
N PRO A 31 3.84 -18.28 25.99
CA PRO A 31 4.51 -17.08 25.49
C PRO A 31 5.74 -16.67 26.33
N GLY A 32 6.86 -16.39 25.65
CA GLY A 32 8.10 -15.84 26.22
C GLY A 32 9.11 -16.89 26.68
N ASN A 33 8.96 -18.15 26.26
CA ASN A 33 9.87 -19.25 26.58
C ASN A 33 10.95 -19.51 25.51
N GLY A 34 10.93 -18.76 24.40
CA GLY A 34 11.77 -18.91 23.22
C GLY A 34 11.29 -19.95 22.20
N PHE A 35 10.10 -20.55 22.37
CA PHE A 35 9.60 -21.66 21.56
C PHE A 35 8.18 -21.44 21.08
N CYS A 36 8.04 -21.08 19.80
CA CYS A 36 6.75 -21.05 19.13
C CYS A 36 6.11 -22.46 19.04
N ALA A 37 5.11 -22.74 19.87
CA ALA A 37 4.44 -24.04 19.95
C ALA A 37 2.96 -23.95 20.35
N THR A 38 2.08 -24.48 19.48
CA THR A 38 0.64 -24.55 19.76
C THR A 38 0.24 -25.67 20.73
N PRO A 39 -0.85 -25.52 21.50
CA PRO A 39 -1.31 -26.55 22.43
C PRO A 39 -1.56 -27.90 21.78
N GLY A 40 -0.95 -28.96 22.32
CA GLY A 40 -1.18 -30.33 21.87
C GLY A 40 -0.45 -30.74 20.59
N MET A 41 0.36 -29.86 19.99
CA MET A 41 1.26 -30.21 18.87
C MET A 41 2.70 -29.82 19.22
N ILE A 42 3.56 -30.82 19.38
CA ILE A 42 5.00 -30.59 19.49
C ILE A 42 5.49 -30.25 18.07
N ALA A 43 6.06 -29.07 17.87
CA ALA A 43 6.70 -28.58 16.63
C ALA A 43 5.81 -27.96 15.53
N THR A 44 4.59 -27.52 15.81
CA THR A 44 3.84 -26.65 14.88
C THR A 44 3.88 -25.21 15.38
N CYS A 45 4.48 -24.32 14.57
CA CYS A 45 4.51 -22.88 14.81
C CYS A 45 3.55 -22.19 13.84
N THR A 46 2.47 -21.63 14.37
CA THR A 46 1.51 -20.81 13.62
C THR A 46 1.97 -19.35 13.62
N LEU A 47 1.40 -18.53 12.73
CA LEU A 47 1.69 -17.09 12.73
C LEU A 47 1.26 -16.45 14.06
N ARG A 48 0.09 -16.83 14.59
CA ARG A 48 -0.38 -16.32 15.88
C ARG A 48 0.56 -16.68 17.02
N ALA A 49 0.97 -17.95 17.12
CA ALA A 49 1.90 -18.38 18.16
C ALA A 49 3.25 -17.65 18.05
N ALA A 50 3.77 -17.47 16.82
CA ALA A 50 5.03 -16.75 16.62
C ALA A 50 4.95 -15.27 17.06
N ILE A 51 3.82 -14.60 16.77
CA ILE A 51 3.60 -13.22 17.20
C ILE A 51 3.42 -13.13 18.72
N GLU A 52 2.63 -14.03 19.32
CA GLU A 52 2.45 -14.07 20.77
C GLU A 52 3.76 -14.34 21.51
N GLU A 53 4.62 -15.20 20.95
CA GLU A 53 5.96 -15.45 21.45
C GLU A 53 6.85 -14.22 21.30
N SER A 54 6.85 -13.58 20.13
CA SER A 54 7.66 -12.37 19.88
C SER A 54 7.25 -11.22 20.81
N ASN A 55 5.96 -11.01 21.03
CA ASN A 55 5.42 -9.99 21.94
C ASN A 55 5.87 -10.18 23.40
N ALA A 56 6.29 -11.40 23.78
CA ALA A 56 6.69 -11.75 25.14
C ALA A 56 8.22 -11.83 25.30
N LEU A 57 8.99 -11.63 24.23
CA LEU A 57 10.45 -11.63 24.22
C LEU A 57 11.00 -10.21 24.09
N PRO A 58 12.22 -9.94 24.56
CA PRO A 58 12.86 -8.65 24.38
C PRO A 58 13.72 -8.61 23.11
N GLY A 59 13.50 -7.61 22.27
CA GLY A 59 14.39 -7.28 21.15
C GLY A 59 13.66 -7.28 19.82
N LEU A 60 14.41 -7.16 18.72
CA LEU A 60 13.84 -7.21 17.39
C LEU A 60 13.76 -8.66 16.91
N ASP A 61 12.58 -9.25 16.99
CA ASP A 61 12.33 -10.62 16.57
C ASP A 61 12.03 -10.71 15.06
N THR A 62 12.19 -11.90 14.49
CA THR A 62 11.95 -12.16 13.07
C THR A 62 11.10 -13.41 12.86
N ILE A 63 10.06 -13.27 12.05
CA ILE A 63 9.12 -14.34 11.68
C ILE A 63 9.25 -14.59 10.18
N HIS A 64 9.53 -15.84 9.81
CA HIS A 64 9.56 -16.32 8.43
C HIS A 64 8.36 -17.22 8.17
N ILE A 65 7.50 -16.84 7.22
CA ILE A 65 6.30 -17.59 6.85
C ILE A 65 6.54 -18.34 5.54
N GLY A 66 6.31 -19.65 5.55
CA GLY A 66 6.35 -20.45 4.33
C GLY A 66 5.28 -20.06 3.29
N ALA A 67 5.37 -20.66 2.10
CA ALA A 67 4.33 -20.54 1.09
C ALA A 67 3.05 -21.27 1.53
N GLY A 68 1.90 -20.64 1.34
CA GLY A 68 0.59 -21.15 1.72
C GLY A 68 -0.37 -20.04 2.14
N THR A 69 -1.60 -20.44 2.48
CA THR A 69 -2.64 -19.54 2.96
C THR A 69 -2.87 -19.73 4.45
N ILE A 70 -2.83 -18.65 5.22
CA ILE A 70 -3.16 -18.64 6.65
C ILE A 70 -4.49 -17.93 6.83
N ALA A 71 -5.47 -18.63 7.38
CA ALA A 71 -6.77 -18.06 7.74
C ALA A 71 -6.76 -17.59 9.20
N VAL A 72 -6.54 -16.29 9.40
CA VAL A 72 -6.46 -15.66 10.72
C VAL A 72 -7.86 -15.57 11.34
N GLY A 73 -8.02 -16.15 12.51
CA GLY A 73 -9.21 -16.11 13.33
C GLY A 73 -9.27 -14.92 14.28
N SER A 74 -10.28 -14.96 15.15
CA SER A 74 -10.49 -13.95 16.18
C SER A 74 -9.73 -14.33 17.46
N PRO A 75 -9.08 -13.36 18.15
CA PRO A 75 -8.98 -11.95 17.80
C PRO A 75 -7.96 -11.68 16.68
N ALA A 76 -7.96 -10.46 16.10
CA ALA A 76 -6.89 -10.04 15.18
C ALA A 76 -5.49 -10.21 15.81
N LEU A 77 -4.47 -10.44 15.00
CA LEU A 77 -3.08 -10.59 15.44
C LEU A 77 -2.59 -9.27 16.03
N GLN A 78 -2.40 -9.24 17.35
CA GLN A 78 -1.89 -8.07 18.07
C GLN A 78 -0.37 -8.08 18.01
N ILE A 79 0.23 -7.01 17.52
CA ILE A 79 1.69 -6.83 17.52
C ILE A 79 2.02 -5.74 18.54
N THR A 80 2.63 -6.15 19.65
CA THR A 80 2.96 -5.28 20.80
C THR A 80 4.46 -5.19 21.07
N ASP A 81 5.29 -5.88 20.29
CA ASP A 81 6.73 -5.63 20.24
C ASP A 81 7.23 -5.43 18.80
N THR A 82 8.44 -4.88 18.67
CA THR A 82 9.12 -4.60 17.42
C THR A 82 9.56 -5.90 16.75
N LEU A 83 9.05 -6.18 15.54
CA LEU A 83 9.35 -7.43 14.84
C LEU A 83 9.28 -7.31 13.32
N ASN A 84 9.97 -8.22 12.63
CA ASN A 84 9.93 -8.37 11.19
C ASN A 84 9.12 -9.61 10.79
N ILE A 85 8.27 -9.50 9.78
CA ILE A 85 7.50 -10.61 9.19
C ILE A 85 7.86 -10.71 7.72
N PHE A 86 8.44 -11.84 7.32
CA PHE A 86 8.79 -12.15 5.94
C PHE A 86 7.96 -13.32 5.43
N GLY A 87 7.18 -13.12 4.36
CA GLY A 87 6.61 -14.22 3.60
C GLY A 87 7.57 -14.79 2.56
N ALA A 88 7.13 -15.82 1.86
CA ALA A 88 7.85 -16.43 0.74
C ALA A 88 7.59 -15.74 -0.61
N GLY A 89 6.94 -14.56 -0.60
CA GLY A 89 6.53 -13.78 -1.76
C GLY A 89 5.02 -13.48 -1.73
N ALA A 90 4.60 -12.29 -2.19
CA ALA A 90 3.20 -11.87 -2.14
C ALA A 90 2.23 -12.72 -2.98
N ARG A 91 2.74 -13.56 -3.89
CA ARG A 91 1.95 -14.55 -4.62
C ARG A 91 1.94 -15.93 -3.96
N SER A 92 2.81 -16.16 -2.98
CA SER A 92 3.07 -17.46 -2.35
C SER A 92 2.56 -17.52 -0.92
N THR A 93 2.70 -16.46 -0.15
CA THR A 93 2.23 -16.36 1.24
C THR A 93 1.02 -15.43 1.28
N VAL A 94 -0.14 -15.98 1.63
CA VAL A 94 -1.40 -15.24 1.65
C VAL A 94 -2.03 -15.31 3.04
N LEU A 95 -2.33 -14.16 3.61
CA LEU A 95 -3.13 -14.03 4.82
C LEU A 95 -4.56 -13.70 4.42
N THR A 96 -5.50 -14.49 4.92
CA THR A 96 -6.94 -14.21 4.86
C THR A 96 -7.50 -14.25 6.27
N THR A 97 -8.81 -14.05 6.43
CA THR A 97 -9.48 -14.31 7.70
C THR A 97 -10.31 -15.58 7.65
N SER A 98 -10.50 -16.23 8.80
CA SER A 98 -11.29 -17.45 8.90
C SER A 98 -12.79 -17.21 8.82
N THR A 99 -13.22 -15.98 9.11
CA THR A 99 -14.59 -15.49 8.88
C THR A 99 -14.55 -14.08 8.30
N PRO A 100 -15.57 -13.68 7.50
CA PRO A 100 -15.73 -12.28 7.08
C PRO A 100 -15.83 -11.34 8.29
N GLY A 101 -15.45 -10.07 8.12
CA GLY A 101 -15.56 -9.06 9.18
C GLY A 101 -14.39 -8.98 10.15
N LEU A 102 -13.35 -9.81 9.97
CA LEU A 102 -12.18 -9.79 10.85
C LEU A 102 -11.04 -8.97 10.25
N ARG A 103 -10.28 -8.30 11.12
CA ARG A 103 -9.00 -7.67 10.78
C ARG A 103 -7.87 -8.67 10.92
N VAL A 104 -6.83 -8.57 10.09
CA VAL A 104 -5.64 -9.42 10.22
C VAL A 104 -4.70 -8.88 11.31
N PHE A 105 -4.26 -7.63 11.20
CA PHE A 105 -3.26 -7.05 12.11
C PHE A 105 -3.76 -5.83 12.87
N VAL A 106 -3.39 -5.76 14.14
CA VAL A 106 -3.41 -4.53 14.94
C VAL A 106 -1.99 -4.29 15.44
N VAL A 107 -1.39 -3.17 15.03
CA VAL A 107 -0.05 -2.77 15.45
C VAL A 107 -0.20 -1.74 16.56
N ALA A 108 0.36 -2.03 17.73
CA ALA A 108 0.33 -1.15 18.89
C ALA A 108 1.19 0.11 18.68
N SER A 109 1.06 1.09 19.57
CA SER A 109 1.92 2.27 19.56
C SER A 109 3.34 1.96 19.98
N GLU A 110 4.27 2.80 19.50
CA GLU A 110 5.71 2.79 19.84
C GLU A 110 6.49 1.54 19.42
N VAL A 111 5.89 0.62 18.67
CA VAL A 111 6.59 -0.53 18.08
C VAL A 111 6.93 -0.30 16.62
N MET A 112 8.00 -0.94 16.14
CA MET A 112 8.40 -0.93 14.73
C MET A 112 8.13 -2.29 14.09
N VAL A 113 7.33 -2.32 13.04
CA VAL A 113 6.93 -3.55 12.36
C VAL A 113 7.27 -3.48 10.89
N SER A 114 7.94 -4.50 10.38
CA SER A 114 8.12 -4.70 8.94
C SER A 114 7.32 -5.92 8.48
N ILE A 115 6.50 -5.73 7.45
CA ILE A 115 5.76 -6.81 6.79
C ILE A 115 6.20 -6.84 5.33
N VAL A 116 6.81 -7.95 4.93
CA VAL A 116 7.50 -8.08 3.64
C VAL A 116 7.08 -9.35 2.93
N ASP A 117 6.96 -9.29 1.60
CA ASP A 117 6.80 -10.47 0.73
C ASP A 117 5.58 -11.35 1.05
N LEU A 118 4.43 -10.74 1.34
CA LEU A 118 3.17 -11.46 1.54
C LEU A 118 1.96 -10.68 1.04
N ALA A 119 0.84 -11.38 0.86
CA ALA A 119 -0.45 -10.78 0.56
C ALA A 119 -1.41 -10.81 1.75
N ILE A 120 -2.28 -9.81 1.85
CA ILE A 120 -3.44 -9.82 2.75
C ILE A 120 -4.69 -9.65 1.89
N ARG A 121 -5.60 -10.63 1.95
CA ARG A 121 -6.76 -10.67 1.07
C ARG A 121 -8.08 -10.92 1.77
N GLY A 122 -9.12 -10.22 1.31
CA GLY A 122 -10.50 -10.49 1.70
C GLY A 122 -10.77 -10.27 3.19
N SER A 123 -9.98 -9.43 3.85
CA SER A 123 -10.13 -9.14 5.27
C SER A 123 -10.96 -7.89 5.50
N GLY A 124 -11.52 -7.80 6.70
CA GLY A 124 -12.31 -6.69 7.19
C GLY A 124 -13.82 -6.81 6.94
N GLY A 125 -14.56 -5.75 7.26
CA GLY A 125 -16.02 -5.64 7.16
C GLY A 125 -16.56 -4.31 7.68
N GLY A 126 -17.83 -4.04 7.42
CA GLY A 126 -18.48 -2.73 7.56
C GLY A 126 -18.54 -2.07 8.95
N ASP A 127 -18.04 -2.72 10.01
CA ASP A 127 -17.95 -2.13 11.36
C ASP A 127 -16.51 -1.68 11.73
N LEU A 128 -15.54 -1.89 10.84
CA LEU A 128 -14.12 -1.59 11.08
C LEU A 128 -13.67 -0.28 10.45
N ILE A 129 -12.55 0.23 10.98
CA ILE A 129 -11.71 1.24 10.31
C ILE A 129 -10.35 0.56 10.07
N GLY A 130 -9.90 0.47 8.82
CA GLY A 130 -8.74 -0.35 8.47
C GLY A 130 -9.10 -1.84 8.43
N GLY A 131 -9.49 -2.34 7.25
CA GLY A 131 -10.02 -3.70 7.09
C GLY A 131 -8.97 -4.79 7.32
N ALA A 132 -7.78 -4.62 6.74
CA ALA A 132 -6.65 -5.53 6.90
C ALA A 132 -5.78 -5.17 8.10
N ILE A 133 -5.45 -3.88 8.23
CA ILE A 133 -4.46 -3.39 9.18
C ILE A 133 -4.99 -2.12 9.86
N TYR A 134 -4.91 -2.12 11.18
CA TYR A 134 -4.99 -0.93 12.01
C TYR A 134 -3.60 -0.70 12.58
N ASN A 135 -2.97 0.41 12.21
CA ASN A 135 -1.61 0.73 12.62
C ASN A 135 -1.59 1.96 13.53
N ASP A 136 -1.19 1.76 14.78
CA ASP A 136 -0.87 2.81 15.74
C ASP A 136 0.64 2.91 16.04
N GLY A 137 1.47 2.12 15.37
CA GLY A 137 2.94 2.07 15.50
C GLY A 137 3.67 2.50 14.23
N PHE A 138 4.95 2.15 14.10
CA PHE A 138 5.74 2.39 12.89
C PHE A 138 5.63 1.16 11.97
N LEU A 139 5.11 1.33 10.75
CA LEU A 139 4.85 0.20 9.86
C LEU A 139 5.57 0.35 8.51
N LEU A 140 6.34 -0.66 8.12
CA LEU A 140 6.84 -0.83 6.76
C LEU A 140 6.07 -1.96 6.08
N LEU A 141 5.37 -1.63 5.00
CA LEU A 141 4.85 -2.60 4.03
C LEU A 141 5.76 -2.60 2.80
N ALA A 142 6.49 -3.68 2.57
CA ALA A 142 7.40 -3.79 1.43
C ALA A 142 7.10 -5.03 0.58
N ALA A 143 7.01 -4.88 -0.74
CA ALA A 143 6.74 -6.02 -1.62
C ALA A 143 5.46 -6.79 -1.22
N THR A 144 4.44 -6.08 -0.74
CA THR A 144 3.18 -6.66 -0.26
C THR A 144 2.03 -6.43 -1.21
N TRP A 145 1.04 -7.33 -1.17
CA TRP A 145 -0.17 -7.20 -1.97
C TRP A 145 -1.43 -7.22 -1.10
N LEU A 146 -2.07 -6.06 -0.91
CA LEU A 146 -3.32 -5.93 -0.17
C LEU A 146 -4.48 -5.90 -1.17
N ASP A 147 -5.27 -6.97 -1.22
CA ASP A 147 -6.32 -7.14 -2.23
C ASP A 147 -7.69 -7.41 -1.63
N ARG A 148 -8.73 -6.71 -2.11
CA ARG A 148 -10.12 -6.96 -1.72
C ARG A 148 -10.38 -6.89 -0.22
N ASN A 149 -9.68 -6.02 0.49
CA ASN A 149 -9.96 -5.76 1.90
C ASN A 149 -11.04 -4.69 2.01
N SER A 150 -11.95 -4.82 2.98
CA SER A 150 -13.03 -3.86 3.15
C SER A 150 -13.20 -3.42 4.60
N ALA A 151 -13.71 -2.22 4.77
CA ALA A 151 -14.03 -1.64 6.07
C ALA A 151 -15.14 -0.62 5.92
N GLN A 152 -15.69 -0.12 7.03
CA GLN A 152 -16.60 1.04 6.98
C GLN A 152 -15.90 2.24 6.33
N SER A 153 -14.66 2.48 6.74
CA SER A 153 -13.75 3.51 6.25
C SER A 153 -12.34 2.94 6.22
N CYS A 154 -11.48 3.43 5.34
CA CYS A 154 -10.08 3.00 5.24
C CYS A 154 -10.00 1.51 4.87
N GLY A 155 -10.40 1.18 3.64
CA GLY A 155 -10.77 -0.18 3.25
C GLY A 155 -9.73 -1.26 3.55
N ALA A 156 -8.44 -0.98 3.32
CA ALA A 156 -7.36 -1.90 3.71
C ALA A 156 -6.62 -1.46 4.97
N VAL A 157 -6.13 -0.22 5.00
CA VAL A 157 -5.21 0.24 6.06
C VAL A 157 -5.71 1.54 6.68
N TYR A 158 -5.79 1.55 8.00
CA TYR A 158 -5.87 2.78 8.78
C TYR A 158 -4.56 3.00 9.53
N ASN A 159 -3.95 4.16 9.35
CA ASN A 159 -2.66 4.50 9.92
C ASN A 159 -2.71 5.81 10.70
N THR A 160 -2.23 5.82 11.95
CA THR A 160 -2.16 7.02 12.81
C THR A 160 -0.73 7.47 13.13
N ARG A 161 0.29 6.80 12.57
CA ARG A 161 1.72 7.06 12.84
C ARG A 161 2.55 7.02 11.56
N ALA A 162 3.87 6.95 11.68
CA ALA A 162 4.72 6.88 10.49
C ALA A 162 4.62 5.51 9.81
N MET A 163 4.39 5.51 8.50
CA MET A 163 4.27 4.30 7.69
C MET A 163 5.03 4.46 6.37
N ALA A 164 5.60 3.38 5.88
CA ALA A 164 6.18 3.31 4.54
C ALA A 164 5.50 2.20 3.72
N VAL A 165 5.11 2.51 2.49
CA VAL A 165 4.61 1.55 1.49
C VAL A 165 5.59 1.55 0.33
N HIS A 166 6.25 0.43 0.09
CA HIS A 166 7.34 0.34 -0.87
C HIS A 166 7.23 -0.90 -1.76
N ARG A 167 7.20 -0.71 -3.09
CA ARG A 167 7.04 -1.83 -4.04
C ARG A 167 5.81 -2.69 -3.76
N SER A 168 4.74 -2.07 -3.30
CA SER A 168 3.52 -2.77 -2.92
C SER A 168 2.37 -2.44 -3.84
N THR A 169 1.39 -3.34 -3.87
CA THR A 169 0.20 -3.19 -4.71
C THR A 169 -1.04 -3.28 -3.82
N LEU A 170 -1.88 -2.25 -3.87
CA LEU A 170 -3.13 -2.16 -3.11
C LEU A 170 -4.28 -2.15 -4.12
N THR A 171 -5.07 -3.22 -4.16
CA THR A 171 -6.06 -3.42 -5.22
C THR A 171 -7.43 -3.81 -4.73
N HIS A 172 -8.47 -3.26 -5.36
CA HIS A 172 -9.86 -3.64 -5.09
C HIS A 172 -10.27 -3.51 -3.61
N ASN A 173 -9.57 -2.68 -2.83
CA ASN A 173 -9.94 -2.44 -1.45
C ASN A 173 -11.09 -1.44 -1.39
N ARG A 174 -11.97 -1.57 -0.40
CA ARG A 174 -13.22 -0.83 -0.36
C ARG A 174 -13.52 -0.23 1.02
N ALA A 175 -13.75 1.08 1.06
CA ALA A 175 -14.50 1.70 2.14
C ALA A 175 -16.00 1.63 1.79
N GLU A 176 -16.82 1.06 2.68
CA GLU A 176 -18.24 0.82 2.43
C GLU A 176 -19.11 2.08 2.60
N ALA A 177 -18.73 2.99 3.50
CA ALA A 177 -19.50 4.20 3.83
C ALA A 177 -18.59 5.32 4.36
N GLY A 178 -17.41 5.48 3.76
CA GLY A 178 -16.40 6.42 4.24
C GLY A 178 -15.29 6.61 3.22
N ALA A 179 -14.20 7.23 3.67
CA ALA A 179 -13.11 7.64 2.79
C ALA A 179 -11.95 6.63 2.72
N GLY A 180 -11.10 6.76 1.71
CA GLY A 180 -9.84 6.01 1.60
C GLY A 180 -10.06 4.55 1.26
N GLY A 181 -10.30 4.23 -0.01
CA GLY A 181 -10.66 2.85 -0.40
C GLY A 181 -9.54 1.86 -0.13
N ALA A 182 -8.29 2.27 -0.31
CA ALA A 182 -7.13 1.49 0.11
C ALA A 182 -6.63 1.90 1.50
N LEU A 183 -6.40 3.20 1.69
CA LEU A 183 -5.60 3.68 2.81
C LEU A 183 -6.14 5.02 3.35
N CYS A 184 -6.13 5.16 4.68
CA CYS A 184 -6.31 6.44 5.33
C CYS A 184 -5.12 6.82 6.21
N ILE A 185 -4.90 8.13 6.32
CA ILE A 185 -3.96 8.75 7.24
C ILE A 185 -4.76 9.53 8.30
N GLY A 186 -4.63 9.08 9.55
CA GLY A 186 -5.22 9.70 10.73
C GLY A 186 -4.29 10.74 11.38
N ILE A 187 -4.67 11.19 12.57
CA ILE A 187 -4.00 12.28 13.31
C ILE A 187 -2.52 11.95 13.55
N GLY A 188 -1.62 12.77 13.02
CA GLY A 188 -0.17 12.62 13.21
C GLY A 188 0.46 11.49 12.39
N GLY A 189 -0.29 10.91 11.45
CA GLY A 189 0.24 9.94 10.50
C GLY A 189 1.08 10.62 9.42
N ASN A 190 2.27 10.08 9.16
CA ASN A 190 3.10 10.45 8.02
C ASN A 190 3.31 9.20 7.18
N ILE A 191 3.06 9.27 5.88
CA ILE A 191 3.21 8.12 5.00
C ILE A 191 4.14 8.46 3.85
N VAL A 192 5.10 7.57 3.62
CA VAL A 192 5.92 7.56 2.41
C VAL A 192 5.49 6.39 1.53
N VAL A 193 5.00 6.69 0.33
CA VAL A 193 4.60 5.71 -0.67
C VAL A 193 5.56 5.81 -1.86
N SER A 194 6.21 4.70 -2.20
CA SER A 194 7.16 4.67 -3.31
C SER A 194 7.07 3.41 -4.14
N ASN A 195 7.24 3.54 -5.46
CA ASN A 195 7.24 2.41 -6.40
C ASN A 195 6.01 1.50 -6.23
N SER A 196 4.85 2.07 -5.93
CA SER A 196 3.67 1.30 -5.51
C SER A 196 2.49 1.55 -6.45
N THR A 197 1.58 0.58 -6.53
CA THR A 197 0.40 0.64 -7.40
C THR A 197 -0.88 0.59 -6.58
N PHE A 198 -1.79 1.54 -6.82
CA PHE A 198 -3.15 1.57 -6.28
C PHE A 198 -4.12 1.44 -7.44
N TYR A 199 -4.83 0.31 -7.50
CA TYR A 199 -5.70 0.00 -8.63
C TYR A 199 -7.08 -0.51 -8.22
N GLY A 200 -8.15 0.06 -8.78
CA GLY A 200 -9.49 -0.46 -8.58
C GLY A 200 -10.02 -0.29 -7.15
N ASN A 201 -9.44 0.58 -6.32
CA ASN A 201 -9.93 0.81 -4.95
C ASN A 201 -11.15 1.73 -4.98
N ALA A 202 -12.04 1.59 -4.00
CA ALA A 202 -13.32 2.31 -3.97
C ALA A 202 -13.65 2.87 -2.59
N ALA A 203 -14.14 4.10 -2.51
CA ALA A 203 -14.62 4.75 -1.29
C ALA A 203 -15.68 5.80 -1.64
N GLU A 204 -16.42 6.33 -0.67
CA GLU A 204 -17.30 7.48 -0.95
C GLU A 204 -16.48 8.70 -1.35
N ASP A 205 -15.34 8.92 -0.68
CA ASP A 205 -14.36 9.94 -1.02
C ASP A 205 -12.92 9.37 -0.95
N GLY A 206 -12.00 9.82 -1.80
CA GLY A 206 -10.62 9.35 -1.79
C GLY A 206 -10.55 7.87 -2.18
N GLY A 207 -10.99 7.53 -3.39
CA GLY A 207 -11.09 6.15 -3.87
C GLY A 207 -9.84 5.30 -3.61
N ALA A 208 -8.64 5.89 -3.68
CA ALA A 208 -7.41 5.25 -3.21
C ALA A 208 -7.01 5.66 -1.79
N ILE A 209 -6.66 6.94 -1.58
CA ILE A 209 -6.01 7.43 -0.36
C ILE A 209 -6.79 8.63 0.20
N ALA A 210 -7.03 8.64 1.52
CA ALA A 210 -7.61 9.78 2.22
C ALA A 210 -6.74 10.27 3.39
N LEU A 211 -6.50 11.58 3.45
CA LEU A 211 -5.88 12.28 4.58
C LEU A 211 -6.99 12.94 5.40
N LEU A 212 -7.18 12.46 6.63
CA LEU A 212 -8.35 12.79 7.44
C LEU A 212 -8.10 13.89 8.48
N HIS A 213 -6.88 14.43 8.54
CA HIS A 213 -6.51 15.43 9.55
C HIS A 213 -5.42 16.38 9.08
N SER A 214 -5.36 17.58 9.67
CA SER A 214 -4.42 18.64 9.28
C SER A 214 -2.94 18.36 9.56
N THR A 215 -2.67 17.37 10.39
CA THR A 215 -1.33 16.90 10.73
C THR A 215 -0.93 15.65 9.96
N SER A 216 -1.76 15.22 9.00
CA SER A 216 -1.48 14.06 8.16
C SER A 216 -0.59 14.48 7.00
N ASP A 217 0.39 13.66 6.67
CA ASP A 217 1.34 13.93 5.59
C ASP A 217 1.49 12.71 4.67
N LEU A 218 1.51 12.96 3.36
CA LEU A 218 1.71 11.96 2.32
C LEU A 218 2.84 12.41 1.39
N ASP A 219 3.91 11.63 1.36
CA ASP A 219 4.96 11.70 0.34
C ASP A 219 4.74 10.55 -0.65
N LEU A 220 4.40 10.89 -1.90
CA LEU A 220 4.07 9.94 -2.96
C LEU A 220 5.06 10.09 -4.11
N SER A 221 5.93 9.10 -4.27
CA SER A 221 6.97 9.11 -5.29
C SER A 221 6.90 7.90 -6.21
N SER A 222 7.17 8.11 -7.51
CA SER A 222 7.35 7.02 -8.48
C SER A 222 6.24 5.96 -8.37
N SER A 223 4.97 6.36 -8.27
CA SER A 223 3.85 5.46 -7.97
C SER A 223 2.70 5.63 -8.96
N THR A 224 1.83 4.63 -9.07
CA THR A 224 0.76 4.58 -10.06
C THR A 224 -0.60 4.43 -9.37
N LEU A 225 -1.47 5.42 -9.51
CA LEU A 225 -2.85 5.39 -9.01
C LEU A 225 -3.78 5.37 -10.22
N VAL A 226 -4.48 4.26 -10.48
CA VAL A 226 -5.28 4.09 -11.70
C VAL A 226 -6.58 3.37 -11.39
N ASP A 227 -7.69 3.76 -12.03
CA ASP A 227 -8.99 3.08 -11.94
C ASP A 227 -9.54 2.96 -10.51
N ASN A 228 -9.08 3.82 -9.61
CA ASN A 228 -9.75 4.00 -8.33
C ASN A 228 -11.02 4.82 -8.57
N VAL A 229 -12.04 4.62 -7.74
CA VAL A 229 -13.38 5.17 -7.99
C VAL A 229 -14.02 5.70 -6.71
N ASP A 230 -14.88 6.69 -6.88
CA ASP A 230 -15.85 7.05 -5.85
C ASP A 230 -17.03 6.07 -5.96
N SER A 231 -17.44 5.45 -4.85
CA SER A 231 -18.43 4.39 -4.83
C SER A 231 -19.86 4.90 -5.01
N GLU A 232 -20.07 6.19 -4.76
CA GLU A 232 -21.31 6.90 -5.04
C GLU A 232 -20.98 8.12 -5.92
N PRO A 233 -21.81 8.44 -6.94
CA PRO A 233 -21.58 9.60 -7.80
C PRO A 233 -21.81 10.88 -7.00
N LEU A 234 -20.75 11.41 -6.38
CA LEU A 234 -20.74 12.69 -5.69
C LEU A 234 -20.25 13.81 -6.62
N PRO A 235 -20.67 15.07 -6.40
CA PRO A 235 -20.24 16.21 -7.22
C PRO A 235 -18.75 16.55 -7.08
N SER A 236 -18.09 16.04 -6.05
CA SER A 236 -16.63 16.06 -5.87
C SER A 236 -16.09 14.69 -6.25
N ASP A 237 -15.67 14.53 -7.50
CA ASP A 237 -14.94 13.33 -7.93
C ASP A 237 -13.57 13.34 -7.24
N THR A 238 -13.33 12.44 -6.28
CA THR A 238 -12.10 12.31 -5.47
C THR A 238 -11.47 10.91 -5.58
N SER A 239 -11.77 10.25 -6.69
CA SER A 239 -11.37 8.88 -7.01
C SER A 239 -9.91 8.50 -6.71
N ALA A 240 -8.95 9.43 -6.78
CA ALA A 240 -7.55 9.16 -6.44
C ALA A 240 -7.22 9.53 -4.99
N ILE A 241 -7.17 10.82 -4.66
CA ILE A 241 -6.69 11.32 -3.37
C ILE A 241 -7.65 12.35 -2.80
N LEU A 242 -8.05 12.15 -1.55
CA LEU A 242 -8.69 13.16 -0.73
C LEU A 242 -7.70 13.70 0.30
N ALA A 243 -7.51 15.02 0.38
CA ALA A 243 -6.82 15.64 1.51
C ALA A 243 -7.50 16.95 1.93
N GLY A 244 -8.28 16.90 3.02
CA GLY A 244 -9.02 18.07 3.50
C GLY A 244 -8.14 19.16 4.10
N GLU A 245 -7.16 18.82 4.94
CA GLU A 245 -6.33 19.80 5.66
C GLU A 245 -4.83 19.41 5.83
N GLY A 246 -4.40 18.27 5.28
CA GLY A 246 -3.04 17.71 5.46
C GLY A 246 -1.99 18.21 4.45
N SER A 247 -0.83 17.57 4.40
CA SER A 247 0.17 17.83 3.35
C SER A 247 0.31 16.66 2.37
N VAL A 248 0.48 17.00 1.10
CA VAL A 248 0.73 16.05 0.01
C VAL A 248 1.95 16.52 -0.77
N HIS A 249 2.94 15.66 -0.89
CA HIS A 249 4.11 15.82 -1.73
C HIS A 249 4.08 14.76 -2.84
N ILE A 250 4.31 15.16 -4.09
CA ILE A 250 4.24 14.25 -5.24
C ILE A 250 5.48 14.39 -6.15
N ASP A 251 6.13 13.27 -6.45
CA ASP A 251 7.26 13.18 -7.40
C ASP A 251 7.06 12.01 -8.37
N LYS A 252 7.26 12.23 -9.68
CA LYS A 252 7.25 11.18 -10.72
C LYS A 252 6.09 10.18 -10.62
N THR A 253 4.92 10.64 -10.22
CA THR A 253 3.74 9.79 -9.99
C THR A 253 2.75 9.94 -11.12
N LEU A 254 2.16 8.82 -11.51
CA LEU A 254 1.12 8.72 -12.52
C LEU A 254 -0.24 8.56 -11.86
N ILE A 255 -1.16 9.48 -12.13
CA ILE A 255 -2.52 9.47 -11.56
C ILE A 255 -3.55 9.46 -12.69
N VAL A 256 -4.38 8.41 -12.72
CA VAL A 256 -5.60 8.36 -13.52
C VAL A 256 -6.77 8.42 -12.54
N GLY A 257 -7.31 9.62 -12.37
CA GLY A 257 -8.30 9.94 -11.35
C GLY A 257 -8.19 11.40 -10.93
N ARG A 258 -8.99 11.75 -9.93
CA ARG A 258 -9.14 13.13 -9.46
C ARG A 258 -8.74 13.28 -8.01
N CYS A 259 -8.20 14.44 -7.67
CA CYS A 259 -7.84 14.79 -6.31
C CYS A 259 -8.69 15.96 -5.80
N ASP A 260 -9.10 15.89 -4.55
CA ASP A 260 -9.66 17.03 -3.82
C ASP A 260 -8.79 17.37 -2.62
N TYR A 261 -8.34 18.62 -2.62
CA TYR A 261 -7.47 19.20 -1.59
C TYR A 261 -8.20 20.22 -0.72
N GLY A 262 -9.54 20.16 -0.71
CA GLY A 262 -10.44 21.10 -0.07
C GLY A 262 -10.76 22.31 -0.96
N ILE A 263 -11.86 22.99 -0.61
CA ILE A 263 -12.41 24.13 -1.36
C ILE A 263 -11.31 25.21 -1.51
N GLU A 264 -10.81 25.38 -2.73
CA GLU A 264 -9.81 26.36 -3.16
C GLU A 264 -8.34 26.16 -2.69
N LEU A 265 -7.81 24.93 -2.61
CA LEU A 265 -6.38 24.67 -2.30
C LEU A 265 -5.91 25.26 -0.93
N ARG A 266 -6.84 25.58 -0.04
CA ARG A 266 -6.59 26.28 1.24
C ARG A 266 -6.78 25.41 2.48
N GLY A 267 -7.15 24.15 2.29
CA GLY A 267 -7.17 23.16 3.34
C GLY A 267 -5.84 22.43 3.41
N ALA A 268 -5.48 21.68 2.37
CA ALA A 268 -4.22 20.94 2.31
C ALA A 268 -3.05 21.74 1.69
N THR A 269 -1.83 21.42 2.10
CA THR A 269 -0.58 21.92 1.48
C THR A 269 -0.09 20.92 0.44
N VAL A 270 -0.11 21.31 -0.84
CA VAL A 270 0.34 20.45 -1.94
C VAL A 270 1.65 20.96 -2.52
N THR A 271 2.63 20.06 -2.67
CA THR A 271 3.94 20.35 -3.26
C THR A 271 4.30 19.28 -4.28
N SER A 272 5.12 19.64 -5.26
CA SER A 272 5.56 18.73 -6.32
C SER A 272 7.02 18.99 -6.64
N ASP A 273 7.80 17.93 -6.74
CA ASP A 273 9.19 17.95 -7.24
C ASP A 273 9.26 17.77 -8.78
N GLY A 274 8.10 17.58 -9.41
CA GLY A 274 7.96 17.52 -10.86
C GLY A 274 7.92 16.12 -11.47
N GLY A 275 7.69 16.09 -12.78
CA GLY A 275 7.64 14.84 -13.56
C GLY A 275 6.39 14.00 -13.33
N ASN A 276 5.30 14.56 -12.80
CA ASN A 276 4.06 13.84 -12.56
C ASN A 276 3.15 13.88 -13.79
N LEU A 277 2.34 12.84 -13.99
CA LEU A 277 1.35 12.77 -15.07
C LEU A 277 -0.05 12.57 -14.52
N GLN A 278 -1.04 13.30 -15.04
CA GLN A 278 -2.43 13.14 -14.64
C GLN A 278 -3.41 13.07 -15.82
N SER A 279 -4.37 12.16 -15.70
CA SER A 279 -5.56 12.03 -16.55
C SER A 279 -6.84 11.90 -15.69
N PRO A 280 -8.01 12.38 -16.14
CA PRO A 280 -8.21 13.23 -17.31
C PRO A 280 -7.89 14.71 -17.06
N ASP A 281 -7.85 15.12 -15.79
CA ASP A 281 -7.67 16.52 -15.38
C ASP A 281 -6.23 16.77 -14.89
N ALA A 282 -6.02 17.92 -14.26
CA ALA A 282 -4.75 18.36 -13.68
C ALA A 282 -4.89 18.79 -12.21
N ASP A 283 -5.97 18.39 -11.53
CA ASP A 283 -6.31 18.85 -10.17
C ASP A 283 -5.42 18.29 -9.05
N CYS A 284 -4.69 17.19 -9.31
CA CYS A 284 -3.69 16.64 -8.40
C CYS A 284 -2.34 17.39 -8.48
N LEU A 285 -2.13 18.22 -9.50
CA LEU A 285 -0.82 18.77 -9.85
C LEU A 285 -0.74 20.26 -9.53
N VAL A 286 0.44 20.72 -9.12
CA VAL A 286 0.73 22.14 -8.82
C VAL A 286 1.68 22.79 -9.84
N ALA A 287 1.74 22.24 -11.05
CA ALA A 287 2.50 22.74 -12.21
C ALA A 287 4.02 22.93 -11.95
N ALA A 288 4.67 21.96 -11.29
CA ALA A 288 6.12 21.92 -11.17
C ALA A 288 6.78 21.47 -12.50
N PRO A 289 8.11 21.59 -12.66
CA PRO A 289 8.79 21.18 -13.91
C PRO A 289 8.51 19.73 -14.30
N GLY A 290 8.04 19.51 -15.53
CA GLY A 290 7.72 18.18 -16.04
C GLY A 290 6.37 17.61 -15.59
N ASP A 291 5.59 18.34 -14.78
CA ASP A 291 4.20 17.97 -14.50
C ASP A 291 3.33 18.18 -15.74
N ILE A 292 2.57 17.17 -16.13
CA ILE A 292 1.64 17.22 -17.26
C ILE A 292 0.29 16.64 -16.84
N GLY A 293 -0.71 17.49 -16.68
CA GLY A 293 -2.10 17.07 -16.47
C GLY A 293 -2.96 17.30 -17.72
N GLY A 294 -4.24 16.95 -17.65
CA GLY A 294 -5.15 17.10 -18.80
C GLY A 294 -4.99 15.99 -19.85
N LEU A 295 -4.30 14.90 -19.51
CA LEU A 295 -3.97 13.83 -20.46
C LEU A 295 -5.17 12.93 -20.69
N THR A 296 -5.26 12.35 -21.87
CA THR A 296 -6.22 11.27 -22.14
C THR A 296 -5.63 9.91 -21.70
N ARG A 297 -6.49 8.90 -21.53
CA ARG A 297 -6.00 7.52 -21.32
C ARG A 297 -5.14 7.01 -22.47
N ALA A 298 -5.41 7.48 -23.69
CA ALA A 298 -4.63 7.16 -24.88
C ALA A 298 -3.19 7.68 -24.78
N ASP A 299 -3.00 8.92 -24.32
CA ASP A 299 -1.67 9.51 -24.12
C ASP A 299 -0.81 8.72 -23.11
N LEU A 300 -1.48 8.07 -22.15
CA LEU A 300 -0.82 7.27 -21.13
C LEU A 300 -0.52 5.84 -21.60
N HIS A 301 -1.25 5.32 -22.58
CA HIS A 301 -1.04 4.01 -23.20
C HIS A 301 -0.74 2.89 -22.18
N LEU A 302 -1.55 2.80 -21.13
CA LEU A 302 -1.32 1.88 -20.01
C LEU A 302 -1.86 0.48 -20.30
N GLY A 303 -1.09 -0.55 -19.94
CA GLY A 303 -1.56 -1.93 -19.93
C GLY A 303 -2.56 -2.22 -18.81
N THR A 304 -2.99 -3.48 -18.75
CA THR A 304 -3.79 -3.98 -17.64
C THR A 304 -2.91 -4.34 -16.45
N LEU A 305 -3.47 -4.31 -15.23
CA LEU A 305 -2.81 -4.85 -14.05
C LEU A 305 -2.50 -6.35 -14.25
N GLY A 306 -1.24 -6.74 -14.09
CA GLY A 306 -0.81 -8.10 -14.40
C GLY A 306 0.50 -8.52 -13.75
N ASP A 307 0.91 -9.74 -14.05
CA ASP A 307 2.22 -10.26 -13.68
C ASP A 307 3.23 -9.96 -14.78
N TYR A 308 4.06 -8.94 -14.55
CA TYR A 308 5.12 -8.51 -15.45
C TYR A 308 6.51 -8.70 -14.81
N GLY A 309 6.62 -9.69 -13.92
CA GLY A 309 7.78 -9.91 -13.07
C GLY A 309 7.73 -9.11 -11.76
N GLY A 310 8.70 -9.36 -10.89
CA GLY A 310 8.78 -8.74 -9.57
C GLY A 310 7.84 -9.34 -8.52
N PRO A 311 7.81 -8.77 -7.31
CA PRO A 311 7.13 -9.38 -6.17
C PRO A 311 5.61 -9.25 -6.19
N VAL A 312 5.08 -8.21 -6.86
CA VAL A 312 3.66 -7.84 -6.84
C VAL A 312 3.12 -7.60 -8.28
N PRO A 313 1.80 -7.63 -8.51
CA PRO A 313 1.23 -7.21 -9.78
C PRO A 313 1.49 -5.72 -10.05
N THR A 314 1.72 -5.36 -11.30
CA THR A 314 2.03 -3.98 -11.73
C THR A 314 1.28 -3.61 -13.01
N ILE A 315 1.34 -2.33 -13.40
CA ILE A 315 0.83 -1.82 -14.68
C ILE A 315 2.04 -1.33 -15.49
N LEU A 316 2.19 -1.84 -16.71
CA LEU A 316 3.24 -1.39 -17.62
C LEU A 316 2.76 -0.20 -18.47
N PRO A 317 3.58 0.84 -18.65
CA PRO A 317 3.36 1.83 -19.70
C PRO A 317 3.81 1.28 -21.07
N GLY A 318 2.99 1.49 -22.09
CA GLY A 318 3.33 1.16 -23.47
C GLY A 318 4.41 2.05 -24.07
N THR A 319 4.89 1.71 -25.27
CA THR A 319 6.10 2.35 -25.84
C THR A 319 5.81 3.77 -26.27
N GLN A 320 4.55 4.05 -26.53
CA GLN A 320 4.03 5.36 -26.93
C GLN A 320 3.55 6.18 -25.73
N SER A 321 3.61 5.62 -24.51
CA SER A 321 3.19 6.31 -23.31
C SER A 321 4.06 7.53 -23.04
N LEU A 322 3.44 8.65 -22.70
CA LEU A 322 4.14 9.82 -22.18
C LEU A 322 4.84 9.56 -20.83
N ALA A 323 4.49 8.47 -20.14
CA ALA A 323 5.17 8.05 -18.92
C ALA A 323 6.57 7.48 -19.17
N VAL A 324 6.88 7.05 -20.41
CA VAL A 324 8.18 6.48 -20.74
C VAL A 324 9.16 7.59 -21.09
N GLU A 325 10.28 7.65 -20.35
CA GLU A 325 11.33 8.64 -20.53
C GLU A 325 10.77 10.09 -20.61
N PRO A 326 10.03 10.55 -19.57
CA PRO A 326 9.33 11.83 -19.57
C PRO A 326 10.31 13.02 -19.67
N PRO A 327 9.82 14.25 -19.89
CA PRO A 327 10.64 15.46 -19.72
C PRO A 327 11.28 15.53 -18.32
N LEU A 328 12.38 16.28 -18.21
CA LEU A 328 13.25 16.29 -17.01
C LEU A 328 12.51 16.68 -15.71
N SER A 329 12.58 15.81 -14.70
CA SER A 329 12.37 16.14 -13.27
C SER A 329 13.69 16.57 -12.63
N MET A 330 13.64 17.41 -11.59
CA MET A 330 14.84 17.90 -10.89
C MET A 330 15.40 16.91 -9.86
N VAL A 331 14.73 15.78 -9.64
CA VAL A 331 15.05 14.80 -8.60
C VAL A 331 15.61 13.51 -9.19
N THR A 332 16.68 12.99 -8.57
CA THR A 332 17.28 11.71 -8.94
C THR A 332 16.32 10.55 -8.72
N CYS A 333 16.27 9.61 -9.67
CA CYS A 333 15.39 8.46 -9.58
C CYS A 333 15.74 7.53 -8.41
N SER A 334 14.73 6.80 -7.93
CA SER A 334 14.98 5.62 -7.11
C SER A 334 15.81 4.59 -7.90
N PRO A 335 16.68 3.79 -7.25
CA PRO A 335 17.61 2.92 -7.96
C PRO A 335 16.90 1.78 -8.71
N THR A 336 15.75 1.30 -8.20
CA THR A 336 14.97 0.24 -8.84
C THR A 336 13.47 0.45 -8.68
N ASP A 337 12.70 -0.03 -9.65
CA ASP A 337 11.25 0.07 -9.77
C ASP A 337 10.48 -0.91 -8.84
N ALA A 338 9.16 -0.99 -8.97
CA ALA A 338 8.28 -1.90 -8.23
C ALA A 338 8.65 -3.39 -8.38
N ARG A 339 9.31 -3.76 -9.48
CA ARG A 339 9.71 -5.13 -9.80
C ARG A 339 11.11 -5.46 -9.26
N GLY A 340 11.80 -4.46 -8.72
CA GLY A 340 13.21 -4.57 -8.32
C GLY A 340 14.18 -4.43 -9.49
N LEU A 341 13.71 -3.97 -10.66
CA LEU A 341 14.52 -3.75 -11.85
C LEU A 341 15.11 -2.34 -11.86
N PRO A 342 16.32 -2.13 -12.40
CA PRO A 342 16.97 -0.82 -12.37
C PRO A 342 16.17 0.24 -13.13
N ARG A 343 16.09 1.45 -12.58
CA ARG A 343 15.61 2.62 -13.33
C ARG A 343 16.74 3.14 -14.22
N VAL A 344 16.46 3.35 -15.51
CA VAL A 344 17.47 3.77 -16.50
C VAL A 344 17.05 5.11 -17.13
N GLY A 345 17.97 5.76 -17.85
CA GLY A 345 17.67 7.02 -18.55
C GLY A 345 17.08 8.13 -17.68
N ARG A 346 15.98 8.75 -18.12
CA ARG A 346 15.23 9.79 -17.38
C ARG A 346 14.25 9.23 -16.36
N CYS A 347 14.12 7.91 -16.33
CA CYS A 347 13.22 7.13 -15.50
C CYS A 347 11.75 7.40 -15.75
N ASP A 348 11.00 6.32 -15.86
CA ASP A 348 9.59 6.40 -16.21
C ASP A 348 8.74 6.90 -15.03
N VAL A 349 7.67 7.61 -15.38
CA VAL A 349 6.67 8.08 -14.41
C VAL A 349 5.85 6.89 -13.92
N GLY A 350 5.67 6.80 -12.61
CA GLY A 350 4.88 5.76 -11.97
C GLY A 350 5.73 4.61 -11.41
N ALA A 351 5.06 3.52 -11.04
CA ALA A 351 5.62 2.42 -10.25
C ALA A 351 6.71 1.61 -10.98
N VAL A 352 6.68 1.61 -12.31
CA VAL A 352 7.50 0.73 -13.15
C VAL A 352 8.44 1.55 -14.02
N GLU A 353 9.64 1.03 -14.20
CA GLU A 353 10.55 1.41 -15.27
C GLU A 353 10.42 0.41 -16.40
N ARG A 354 10.07 0.84 -17.60
CA ARG A 354 10.02 -0.03 -18.76
C ARG A 354 11.42 -0.53 -19.13
N GLN A 355 11.53 -1.84 -19.29
CA GLN A 355 12.77 -2.54 -19.64
C GLN A 355 12.77 -3.02 -21.09
N PRO A 356 13.95 -3.21 -21.71
CA PRO A 356 14.07 -3.97 -22.94
C PRO A 356 13.49 -5.39 -22.76
N GLY A 357 12.51 -5.75 -23.59
CA GLY A 357 11.85 -7.06 -23.52
C GLY A 357 10.54 -7.09 -22.73
N ASP A 358 10.17 -5.98 -22.07
CA ASP A 358 8.81 -5.84 -21.57
C ASP A 358 7.81 -5.96 -22.73
N PRO A 359 6.70 -6.73 -22.55
CA PRO A 359 5.69 -6.86 -23.57
C PRO A 359 5.07 -5.49 -23.88
N GLU A 360 4.59 -5.32 -25.12
CA GLU A 360 3.80 -4.14 -25.40
C GLU A 360 2.50 -4.18 -24.60
N SER A 361 2.21 -3.08 -23.93
CA SER A 361 1.13 -2.93 -22.97
C SER A 361 0.35 -1.68 -23.33
N GLY A 362 -0.98 -1.77 -23.34
CA GLY A 362 -1.87 -0.72 -23.83
C GLY A 362 -2.86 -1.26 -24.86
N PRO A 363 -4.02 -0.63 -25.05
CA PRO A 363 -4.97 -1.07 -26.07
C PRO A 363 -4.33 -0.97 -27.47
N MET A 364 -4.20 -2.09 -28.17
CA MET A 364 -3.74 -2.11 -29.58
C MET A 364 -4.77 -1.52 -30.56
N PHE A 365 -6.02 -1.36 -30.10
CA PHE A 365 -7.11 -0.75 -30.83
C PHE A 365 -7.70 0.34 -29.93
N GLU A 366 -7.65 1.60 -30.37
CA GLU A 366 -8.33 2.71 -29.73
C GLU A 366 -9.50 3.13 -30.62
N ASP A 367 -10.63 2.46 -30.50
CA ASP A 367 -11.88 2.86 -31.16
C ASP A 367 -12.86 3.58 -30.21
N GLY A 368 -12.41 3.89 -28.99
CA GLY A 368 -13.18 4.61 -27.98
C GLY A 368 -14.06 3.70 -27.11
N PHE A 369 -13.93 2.38 -27.21
CA PHE A 369 -14.63 1.43 -26.32
C PHE A 369 -14.02 1.41 -24.90
N GLU A 370 -12.71 1.61 -24.78
CA GLU A 370 -11.93 1.49 -23.53
C GLU A 370 -12.01 2.73 -22.64
N SER A 371 -12.54 3.86 -23.15
CA SER A 371 -12.69 5.10 -22.38
C SER A 371 -13.82 5.05 -21.37
N GLY A 372 -14.72 4.05 -21.47
CA GLY A 372 -15.94 3.98 -20.66
C GLY A 372 -16.97 5.08 -20.96
N ASP A 373 -16.72 5.91 -21.97
CA ASP A 373 -17.60 7.01 -22.36
C ASP A 373 -18.80 6.50 -23.17
N THR A 374 -19.78 5.94 -22.47
CA THR A 374 -21.04 5.50 -23.09
C THR A 374 -21.90 6.66 -23.63
N ALA A 375 -21.60 7.91 -23.28
CA ALA A 375 -22.35 9.08 -23.73
C ALA A 375 -22.05 9.42 -25.21
N ALA A 376 -20.86 9.08 -25.71
CA ALA A 376 -20.52 9.22 -27.12
C ALA A 376 -21.32 8.30 -28.07
N TRP A 377 -22.00 7.27 -27.53
CA TRP A 377 -22.61 6.19 -28.32
C TRP A 377 -24.15 6.22 -28.32
N SER A 378 -24.78 7.16 -27.60
CA SER A 378 -26.25 7.28 -27.52
C SER A 378 -26.73 8.66 -27.92
N GLN A 379 -26.62 9.01 -29.21
CA GLN A 379 -27.43 10.10 -29.77
C GLN A 379 -28.41 9.69 -30.86
N THR A 380 -28.36 8.45 -31.37
CA THR A 380 -29.46 7.90 -32.17
C THR A 380 -29.28 6.40 -32.35
N VAL A 381 -30.22 5.62 -31.85
CA VAL A 381 -30.50 4.29 -32.41
C VAL A 381 -31.97 4.33 -32.88
N PRO A 382 -32.29 3.86 -34.11
CA PRO A 382 -33.67 3.70 -34.59
C PRO A 382 -34.53 2.81 -33.69
#